data_AF-A0A259CB26-F1
#
_entry.id   AF-A0A259CB26-F1
#
_cell.length_a   1.000
_cell.length_b   1.000
_cell.length_c   1.000
_cell.angle_alpha   90.00
_cell.angle_beta   90.00
_cell.angle_gamma   90.00
#
_symmetry.space_group_name_H-M   'P 1'
#
loop_
_entity.id
_entity.type
_entity.pdbx_description
1 polymer ?
#
loop_
_entity_poly.entity_id
_entity_poly.type
_entity_poly.pdbx_seq_one_letter_code
_entity_poly.pdbx_strand_id
1 'polypeptide(L)'
;MTLKDQITEDMKNAMRAKEVARLGTIRLLLAAIKQREVDERIALDDASVIATIEKMIKQRKDSISQFEKAGRDDLVAVEAAEMVILQAYMPAQMSDIEVEAAVLAAVA
;
A
#
# COMPACT_ATOMS: atom_id res chain seq x y z
N MET A 1 14.72 14.37 -1.73
CA MET A 1 13.89 13.75 -0.69
C MET A 1 13.73 12.29 -1.07
N THR A 2 13.99 11.35 -0.15
CA THR A 2 13.86 9.92 -0.45
C THR A 2 12.37 9.54 -0.53
N LEU A 3 12.06 8.37 -1.09
CA LEU A 3 10.69 7.86 -1.10
C LEU A 3 10.16 7.65 0.33
N LYS A 4 11.01 7.17 1.24
CA LYS A 4 10.67 7.03 2.66
C LYS A 4 10.34 8.38 3.32
N ASP A 5 11.07 9.44 2.98
CA ASP A 5 10.78 10.80 3.47
C ASP A 5 9.42 11.29 2.95
N GLN A 6 9.12 11.07 1.66
CA GLN A 6 7.82 11.40 1.07
C GLN A 6 6.68 10.69 1.81
N ILE A 7 6.78 9.37 2.01
CA ILE A 7 5.78 8.57 2.74
C ILE A 7 5.61 9.09 4.18
N THR A 8 6.70 9.53 4.82
CA THR A 8 6.66 10.09 6.18
C THR A 8 5.95 11.44 6.23
N GLU A 9 6.16 12.32 5.24
CA GLU A 9 5.42 13.58 5.14
C GLU A 9 3.94 13.35 4.82
N ASP A 10 3.64 12.40 3.94
CA ASP A 10 2.27 12.02 3.62
C ASP A 10 1.51 11.46 4.83
N MET A 11 2.19 10.72 5.71
CA MET A 11 1.61 10.29 7.00
C MET A 11 1.18 11.48 7.85
N LYS A 12 2.03 12.52 7.95
CA LYS A 12 1.71 13.74 8.70
C LYS A 12 0.55 14.50 8.06
N ASN A 13 0.51 14.55 6.73
CA ASN A 13 -0.57 15.19 5.99
C ASN A 13 -1.90 14.46 6.18
N ALA A 14 -1.92 13.13 6.02
CA ALA A 14 -3.10 12.30 6.27
C ALA A 14 -3.62 12.45 7.71
N MET A 15 -2.71 12.57 8.68
CA MET A 15 -3.07 12.85 10.08
C MET A 15 -3.75 14.21 10.26
N ARG A 16 -3.22 15.27 9.64
CA ARG A 16 -3.83 16.62 9.69
C ARG A 16 -5.17 16.68 8.98
N ALA A 17 -5.28 15.99 7.84
CA ALA A 17 -6.49 15.91 7.04
C ALA A 17 -7.54 14.93 7.59
N LYS A 18 -7.20 14.16 8.65
CA LYS A 18 -8.06 13.13 9.26
C LYS A 18 -8.47 12.03 8.27
N GLU A 19 -7.59 11.70 7.33
CA GLU A 19 -7.78 10.64 6.33
C GLU A 19 -7.51 9.27 6.96
N VAL A 20 -8.48 8.73 7.73
CA VAL A 20 -8.29 7.55 8.58
C VAL A 20 -7.74 6.34 7.81
N ALA A 21 -8.32 6.01 6.65
CA ALA A 21 -7.88 4.89 5.83
C ALA A 21 -6.44 5.08 5.34
N ARG A 22 -6.17 6.22 4.70
CA ARG A 22 -4.83 6.56 4.18
C ARG A 22 -3.76 6.58 5.28
N LEU A 23 -4.09 7.16 6.43
CA LEU A 23 -3.22 7.20 7.59
C LEU A 23 -2.89 5.80 8.12
N GLY A 24 -3.89 4.91 8.19
CA GLY A 24 -3.71 3.52 8.59
C GLY A 24 -2.76 2.77 7.65
N THR A 25 -3.02 2.84 6.34
CA THR A 25 -2.19 2.17 5.32
C THR A 25 -0.76 2.69 5.32
N ILE A 26 -0.55 4.01 5.40
CA ILE A 26 0.80 4.59 5.42
C ILE A 26 1.56 4.18 6.68
N ARG A 27 0.90 4.11 7.85
CA ARG A 27 1.54 3.66 9.09
C ARG A 27 1.97 2.20 9.01
N LEU A 28 1.16 1.33 8.41
CA LEU A 28 1.52 -0.07 8.18
C LEU A 28 2.70 -0.18 7.20
N LEU A 29 2.74 0.62 6.14
CA LEU A 29 3.87 0.65 5.21
C LEU A 29 5.17 1.10 5.90
N LEU A 30 5.13 2.19 6.68
CA LEU A 30 6.29 2.65 7.44
C LEU A 30 6.76 1.62 8.47
N ALA A 31 5.84 0.89 9.11
CA ALA A 31 6.17 -0.20 10.01
C ALA A 31 6.86 -1.35 9.27
N ALA A 32 6.37 -1.75 8.09
CA ALA A 32 6.98 -2.80 7.27
C ALA A 32 8.40 -2.42 6.79
N ILE A 33 8.57 -1.17 6.34
CA ILE A 33 9.90 -0.62 6.00
C ILE A 33 10.82 -0.69 7.22
N LYS A 34 10.35 -0.21 8.37
CA LYS A 34 11.15 -0.18 9.60
C LYS A 34 11.52 -1.58 10.08
N GLN A 35 10.60 -2.53 10.01
CA GLN A 35 10.84 -3.93 10.36
C GLN A 35 11.99 -4.49 9.52
N ARG A 36 11.94 -4.26 8.21
CA ARG A 36 12.98 -4.75 7.29
C ARG A 36 14.34 -4.11 7.54
N GLU A 37 14.39 -2.81 7.84
CA GLU A 37 15.63 -2.13 8.26
C GLU A 37 16.22 -2.74 9.54
N VAL A 38 15.38 -3.11 10.50
CA VAL A 38 15.81 -3.71 11.77
C VAL A 38 16.32 -5.13 11.55
N ASP A 39 15.59 -5.94 10.79
CA ASP A 39 15.92 -7.34 10.52
C ASP A 39 17.21 -7.46 9.71
N GLU A 40 17.37 -6.63 8.67
CA GLU A 40 18.53 -6.64 7.78
C GLU A 40 19.69 -5.76 8.31
N ARG A 41 19.45 -4.94 9.34
CA ARG A 41 20.39 -3.97 9.91
C ARG A 41 20.95 -2.98 8.88
N ILE A 42 20.09 -2.53 7.97
CA ILE A 42 20.41 -1.56 6.92
C ILE A 42 19.44 -0.38 6.95
N ALA A 43 19.78 0.69 6.24
CA ALA A 43 18.80 1.68 5.79
C ALA A 43 18.32 1.26 4.40
N LEU A 44 17.00 1.27 4.17
CA LEU A 44 16.49 0.95 2.83
C LEU A 44 16.71 2.13 1.89
N ASP A 45 17.21 1.84 0.69
CA ASP A 45 17.16 2.75 -0.44
C ASP A 45 15.77 2.73 -1.08
N ASP A 46 15.52 3.66 -2.01
CA ASP A 46 14.21 3.78 -2.66
C ASP A 46 13.80 2.51 -3.41
N ALA A 47 14.75 1.79 -4.02
CA ALA A 47 14.49 0.51 -4.67
C ALA A 47 13.99 -0.55 -3.67
N SER A 48 14.59 -0.63 -2.49
CA SER A 48 14.18 -1.55 -1.43
C SER A 48 12.84 -1.15 -0.81
N VAL A 49 12.55 0.15 -0.73
CA VAL A 49 11.22 0.65 -0.34
C VAL A 49 10.17 0.23 -1.36
N ILE A 50 10.42 0.40 -2.66
CA ILE A 50 9.53 -0.07 -3.74
C ILE A 50 9.26 -1.57 -3.62
N ALA A 51 10.30 -2.39 -3.44
CA ALA A 51 10.13 -3.83 -3.26
C ALA A 51 9.26 -4.19 -2.02
N THR A 52 9.29 -3.35 -0.99
CA THR A 52 8.43 -3.52 0.20
C THR A 52 6.97 -3.19 -0.14
N ILE A 53 6.73 -2.12 -0.91
CA ILE A 53 5.41 -1.73 -1.40
C ILE A 53 4.83 -2.81 -2.31
N GLU A 54 5.60 -3.33 -3.26
CA GLU A 54 5.19 -4.43 -4.15
C GLU A 54 4.73 -5.67 -3.37
N LYS A 55 5.50 -6.05 -2.34
CA LYS A 55 5.13 -7.16 -1.46
C LYS A 55 3.79 -6.91 -0.76
N MET A 56 3.56 -5.70 -0.26
CA MET A 56 2.30 -5.35 0.39
C MET A 56 1.13 -5.33 -0.60
N ILE A 57 1.31 -4.78 -1.81
CA ILE A 57 0.30 -4.82 -2.88
C ILE A 57 -0.08 -6.26 -3.19
N LYS A 58 0.90 -7.16 -3.32
CA LYS A 58 0.65 -8.58 -3.56
C LYS A 58 -0.18 -9.21 -2.43
N GLN A 59 0.15 -8.91 -1.17
CA GLN A 59 -0.63 -9.38 -0.02
C GLN A 59 -2.09 -8.90 -0.08
N ARG A 60 -2.34 -7.65 -0.50
CA ARG A 60 -3.70 -7.13 -0.71
C ARG A 60 -4.44 -7.87 -1.81
N LYS A 61 -3.80 -8.15 -2.95
CA LYS A 61 -4.39 -8.95 -4.03
C LYS A 61 -4.76 -10.36 -3.58
N ASP A 62 -3.88 -11.00 -2.83
CA ASP A 62 -4.11 -12.35 -2.30
C ASP A 62 -5.29 -12.35 -1.30
N SER A 63 -5.39 -11.34 -0.42
CA SER A 63 -6.51 -11.15 0.51
C SER A 63 -7.82 -10.88 -0.21
N ILE A 64 -7.83 -9.99 -1.22
CA ILE A 64 -9.01 -9.68 -2.05
C ILE A 64 -9.58 -10.97 -2.63
N SER A 65 -8.75 -11.77 -3.30
CA SER A 65 -9.22 -13.03 -3.90
C SER A 65 -9.78 -14.02 -2.87
N GLN A 66 -9.24 -14.04 -1.64
CA GLN A 66 -9.77 -14.88 -0.56
C GLN A 66 -11.11 -14.36 -0.03
N PHE A 67 -11.25 -13.05 0.12
CA PHE A 67 -12.48 -12.43 0.62
C PHE A 67 -13.62 -12.49 -0.40
N GLU A 68 -13.33 -12.31 -1.70
CA GLU A 68 -14.29 -12.51 -2.79
C GLU A 68 -14.84 -13.94 -2.77
N LYS A 69 -13.95 -14.95 -2.66
CA LYS A 69 -14.36 -16.37 -2.56
C LYS A 69 -15.21 -16.67 -1.32
N ALA A 70 -15.05 -15.87 -0.26
CA ALA A 70 -15.80 -16.00 0.98
C ALA A 70 -17.06 -15.13 1.04
N GLY A 71 -17.38 -14.35 -0.02
CA GLY A 71 -18.51 -13.43 -0.04
C GLY A 71 -18.40 -12.28 0.97
N ARG A 72 -17.17 -11.83 1.26
CA ARG A 72 -16.86 -10.77 2.23
C ARG A 72 -16.52 -9.45 1.52
N ASP A 73 -17.49 -8.93 0.78
CA ASP A 73 -17.34 -7.72 -0.04
C ASP A 73 -16.94 -6.48 0.80
N ASP A 74 -17.33 -6.46 2.08
CA ASP A 74 -16.91 -5.45 3.04
C ASP A 74 -15.38 -5.41 3.21
N LEU A 75 -14.74 -6.58 3.25
CA LEU A 75 -13.29 -6.70 3.38
C LEU A 75 -12.58 -6.53 2.03
N VAL A 76 -13.21 -6.94 0.92
CA VAL A 76 -12.70 -6.66 -0.44
C VAL A 76 -12.53 -5.16 -0.65
N ALA A 77 -13.57 -4.37 -0.32
CA ALA A 77 -13.53 -2.92 -0.46
C ALA A 77 -12.40 -2.28 0.38
N VAL A 78 -12.16 -2.79 1.59
CA VAL A 78 -11.07 -2.32 2.45
C VAL A 78 -9.71 -2.61 1.83
N GLU A 79 -9.43 -3.86 1.44
CA GLU A 79 -8.13 -4.25 0.87
C GLU A 79 -7.87 -3.54 -0.47
N ALA A 80 -8.90 -3.34 -1.29
CA ALA A 80 -8.80 -2.59 -2.56
C ALA A 80 -8.46 -1.11 -2.32
N ALA A 81 -9.11 -0.46 -1.35
CA ALA A 81 -8.80 0.91 -0.99
C ALA A 81 -7.36 1.07 -0.48
N GLU A 82 -6.89 0.14 0.36
CA GLU A 82 -5.49 0.14 0.81
C GLU A 82 -4.51 -0.07 -0.35
N MET A 83 -4.83 -0.97 -1.28
CA MET A 83 -3.99 -1.23 -2.45
C MET A 83 -3.81 0.01 -3.33
N VAL A 84 -4.88 0.78 -3.57
CA VAL A 84 -4.80 2.05 -4.33
C VAL A 84 -3.89 3.06 -3.64
N ILE A 85 -3.94 3.15 -2.30
CA ILE A 85 -3.06 4.03 -1.53
C ILE A 85 -1.58 3.62 -1.69
N LEU A 86 -1.29 2.32 -1.71
CA LEU A 86 0.07 1.80 -1.91
C LEU A 86 0.57 2.06 -3.34
N GLN A 87 -0.29 1.88 -4.34
CA GLN A 87 0.03 2.11 -5.75
C GLN A 87 0.42 3.57 -6.06
N ALA A 88 -0.07 4.53 -5.28
CA ALA A 88 0.31 5.93 -5.41
C ALA A 88 1.82 6.19 -5.18
N TYR A 89 2.53 5.26 -4.55
CA TYR A 89 3.98 5.33 -4.32
C TYR A 89 4.80 4.50 -5.30
N MET A 90 4.15 3.82 -6.26
CA MET A 90 4.82 3.01 -7.28
C MET A 90 5.16 3.86 -8.52
N PRO A 91 6.18 3.46 -9.31
CA PRO A 91 6.44 4.10 -10.60
C PRO A 91 5.22 4.04 -11.53
N ALA A 92 5.02 5.08 -12.36
CA ALA A 92 3.83 5.25 -13.20
C ALA A 92 3.48 4.02 -14.07
N GLN A 93 4.49 3.32 -14.59
CA GLN A 93 4.27 2.12 -15.40
C GLN A 93 3.64 0.96 -14.61
N MET A 94 3.82 0.94 -13.29
CA MET A 94 3.25 -0.07 -12.39
C MET A 94 1.90 0.37 -11.82
N SER A 95 1.66 1.68 -11.64
CA SER A 95 0.36 2.19 -11.19
C SER A 95 -0.73 1.97 -12.23
N ASP A 96 -0.46 2.25 -13.50
CA ASP A 96 -1.51 2.26 -14.52
C ASP A 96 -2.08 0.86 -14.78
N ILE A 97 -1.22 -0.16 -14.85
CA ILE A 97 -1.63 -1.56 -15.09
C ILE A 97 -2.42 -2.13 -13.91
N GLU A 98 -2.07 -1.75 -12.67
CA GLU A 98 -2.65 -2.37 -11.48
C GLU A 98 -3.86 -1.60 -10.90
N VAL A 99 -3.95 -0.29 -11.12
CA VAL A 99 -5.11 0.53 -10.74
C VAL A 99 -6.32 0.16 -11.61
N GLU A 100 -6.13 -0.01 -12.92
CA GLU A 100 -7.22 -0.37 -13.83
C GLU A 100 -7.82 -1.75 -13.48
N ALA A 101 -6.97 -2.71 -13.13
CA ALA A 101 -7.39 -4.03 -12.66
C ALA A 101 -8.15 -3.98 -11.32
N ALA A 102 -7.70 -3.13 -10.38
CA ALA A 102 -8.35 -2.97 -9.08
C ALA A 102 -9.75 -2.35 -9.19
N VAL A 103 -9.91 -1.35 -10.07
CA VAL A 103 -11.19 -0.68 -10.31
C VAL A 103 -12.18 -1.60 -11.03
N LEU A 104 -11.72 -2.39 -12.01
CA LEU A 104 -12.57 -3.37 -12.70
C LEU A 104 -13.07 -4.47 -11.75
N ALA A 105 -12.24 -4.94 -10.81
CA ALA A 105 -12.63 -5.96 -9.84
C ALA A 105 -13.66 -5.46 -8.81
N ALA A 106 -13.63 -4.17 -8.45
CA ALA A 106 -14.55 -3.60 -7.46
C ALA A 106 -15.95 -3.26 -8.01
N VAL A 107 -16.15 -3.32 -9.34
CA VAL A 107 -17.39 -2.90 -10.02
C VAL A 107 -18.14 -4.08 -10.67
N ALA A 108 -17.53 -5.27 -10.73
CA ALA A 108 -18.12 -6.48 -11.29
C ALA A 108 -18.76 -7.38 -10.22
#